data_AF-A0A7S3M1Q7-F1
#
_entry.id   AF-A0A7S3M1Q7-F1
#
_cell.length_a   1.000
_cell.length_b   1.000
_cell.length_c   1.000
_cell.angle_alpha   90.00
_cell.angle_beta   90.00
_cell.angle_gamma   90.00
#
_symmetry.space_group_name_H-M   'P 1'
#
loop_
_entity.id
_entity.type
_entity.pdbx_description
1 polymer ?
#
loop_
_entity_poly.entity_id
_entity_poly.type
_entity_poly.pdbx_seq_one_letter_code
_entity_poly.pdbx_strand_id
1 'polypeptide(L)'
;TIVTIYFAQLADGVPSLQALAKEKRSVVDNDYWGLEREFEASFLTAEDFLASEHAVRRESGLSLAELTYGFFRFFSREYRWGKEVASIRLPERWEADAWFRLCGKNHPEPGIHIEDPIEKRDLNIVLRRDRLAQLKVEFQRAISKLESGC
;
A
#
# COMPACT_ATOMS: atom_id res chain seq x y z
N THR A 1 3.02 4.75 5.71
CA THR A 1 4.10 4.44 4.74
C THR A 1 3.61 3.56 3.60
N ILE A 2 3.15 2.32 3.82
CA ILE A 2 2.73 1.41 2.73
C ILE A 2 1.68 2.03 1.80
N VAL A 3 0.61 2.62 2.35
CA VAL A 3 -0.43 3.29 1.55
C VAL A 3 0.08 4.46 0.70
N THR A 4 1.18 5.12 1.13
CA THR A 4 1.84 6.19 0.39
C THR A 4 2.66 5.63 -0.76
N ILE A 5 3.42 4.55 -0.52
CA ILE A 5 4.16 3.84 -1.56
C ILE A 5 3.19 3.27 -2.60
N TYR A 6 2.09 2.65 -2.15
CA TYR A 6 1.03 2.14 -3.01
C TYR A 6 0.48 3.23 -3.93
N PHE A 7 0.11 4.39 -3.38
CA PHE A 7 -0.34 5.51 -4.20
C PHE A 7 0.73 5.99 -5.18
N ALA A 8 1.99 6.07 -4.74
CA ALA A 8 3.10 6.46 -5.61
C ALA A 8 3.34 5.44 -6.74
N GLN A 9 3.10 4.14 -6.52
CA GLN A 9 3.13 3.12 -7.58
C GLN A 9 2.00 3.33 -8.59
N LEU A 10 0.77 3.62 -8.13
CA LEU A 10 -0.35 3.93 -9.01
C LEU A 10 -0.14 5.21 -9.83
N ALA A 11 0.63 6.16 -9.28
CA ALA A 11 1.04 7.39 -9.96
C ALA A 11 2.30 7.20 -10.84
N ASP A 12 2.76 5.97 -11.04
CA ASP A 12 3.97 5.61 -11.80
C ASP A 12 5.25 6.31 -11.29
N GLY A 13 5.29 6.66 -10.00
CA GLY A 13 6.44 7.31 -9.35
C GLY A 13 7.46 6.33 -8.76
N VAL A 14 7.08 5.06 -8.55
CA VAL A 14 7.95 4.00 -8.02
C VAL A 14 7.53 2.62 -8.56
N PRO A 15 8.46 1.67 -8.74
CA PRO A 15 8.12 0.31 -9.18
C PRO A 15 7.42 -0.51 -8.08
N SER A 16 6.77 -1.60 -8.49
CA SER A 16 6.25 -2.59 -7.53
C SER A 16 7.38 -3.29 -6.80
N LEU A 17 7.12 -3.79 -5.58
CA LEU A 17 8.14 -4.50 -4.82
C LEU A 17 8.59 -5.79 -5.53
N GLN A 18 7.68 -6.47 -6.24
CA GLN A 18 8.03 -7.65 -7.03
C GLN A 18 8.87 -7.32 -8.27
N ALA A 19 8.72 -6.12 -8.84
CA ALA A 19 9.65 -5.66 -9.87
C ALA A 19 11.06 -5.41 -9.33
N LEU A 20 11.22 -5.25 -8.01
CA LEU A 20 12.51 -5.11 -7.33
C LEU A 20 13.03 -6.43 -6.76
N ALA A 21 12.34 -7.56 -6.96
CA ALA A 21 12.77 -8.85 -6.47
C ALA A 21 14.09 -9.26 -7.15
N LYS A 22 15.07 -9.65 -6.35
CA LYS A 22 16.30 -10.29 -6.83
C LYS A 22 16.07 -11.81 -6.90
N GLU A 23 17.02 -12.57 -7.43
CA GLU A 23 16.99 -14.05 -7.48
C GLU A 23 16.34 -14.69 -6.24
N LYS A 24 15.70 -15.87 -6.40
CA LYS A 24 14.97 -16.63 -5.36
C LYS A 24 15.83 -16.95 -4.12
N ARG A 25 16.15 -15.95 -3.32
CA ARG A 25 16.71 -16.07 -1.98
C ARG A 25 15.56 -15.85 -1.03
N SER A 26 15.24 -16.91 -0.31
CA SER A 26 14.29 -16.89 0.77
C SER A 26 15.00 -16.79 2.12
N VAL A 27 14.27 -16.26 3.09
CA VAL A 27 14.66 -16.26 4.50
C VAL A 27 13.66 -17.13 5.24
N VAL A 28 14.14 -18.02 6.10
CA VAL A 28 13.30 -18.80 7.00
C VAL A 28 13.22 -18.07 8.33
N ASP A 29 12.01 -17.71 8.75
CA ASP A 29 11.74 -17.05 10.03
C ASP A 29 10.32 -17.38 10.52
N ASN A 30 9.97 -16.98 11.73
CA ASN A 30 8.61 -17.13 12.26
C ASN A 30 7.69 -16.03 11.70
N ASP A 31 6.50 -16.44 11.27
CA ASP A 31 5.41 -15.54 10.88
C ASP A 31 4.79 -14.84 12.10
N TYR A 32 3.83 -13.94 11.86
CA TYR A 32 3.13 -13.21 12.93
C TYR A 32 2.43 -14.15 13.94
N TRP A 33 2.12 -15.38 13.54
CA TRP A 33 1.46 -16.39 14.35
C TRP A 33 2.44 -17.34 15.05
N GLY A 34 3.75 -17.12 14.90
CA GLY A 34 4.80 -17.94 15.51
C GLY A 34 5.06 -19.25 14.79
N LEU A 35 4.64 -19.38 13.53
CA LEU A 35 4.91 -20.55 12.70
C LEU A 35 6.13 -20.26 11.81
N GLU A 36 7.06 -21.21 11.74
CA GLU A 36 8.20 -21.11 10.83
C GLU A 36 7.71 -21.12 9.36
N ARG A 37 8.14 -20.12 8.60
CA ARG A 37 7.78 -19.91 7.20
C ARG A 37 9.00 -19.49 6.39
N GLU A 38 8.93 -19.75 5.10
CA GLU A 38 9.87 -19.28 4.11
C GLU A 38 9.33 -17.99 3.46
N PHE A 39 10.11 -16.91 3.49
CA PHE A 39 9.75 -15.60 2.98
C PHE A 39 10.64 -15.17 1.82
N GLU A 40 10.02 -14.70 0.73
CA GLU A 40 10.73 -14.02 -0.35
C GLU A 40 11.02 -12.57 0.04
N ALA A 41 12.19 -12.34 0.64
CA ALA A 41 12.60 -11.03 1.15
C ALA A 41 13.87 -10.48 0.48
N SER A 42 14.25 -11.03 -0.69
CA SER A 42 15.41 -10.57 -1.44
C SER A 42 15.03 -9.57 -2.52
N PHE A 43 15.44 -8.32 -2.32
CA PHE A 43 15.22 -7.22 -3.25
C PHE A 43 16.56 -6.64 -3.70
N LEU A 44 16.54 -5.88 -4.79
CA LEU A 44 17.69 -5.10 -5.26
C LEU A 44 18.20 -4.18 -4.14
N THR A 45 19.51 -4.05 -4.01
CA THR A 45 20.09 -2.97 -3.20
C THR A 45 19.88 -1.62 -3.88
N ALA A 46 20.16 -0.52 -3.19
CA ALA A 46 20.07 0.80 -3.81
C ALA A 46 21.01 0.92 -5.02
N GLU A 47 22.22 0.38 -4.91
CA GLU A 47 23.22 0.37 -5.98
C GLU A 47 22.77 -0.48 -7.17
N ASP A 48 22.27 -1.69 -6.91
CA ASP A 48 21.76 -2.57 -7.96
C ASP A 48 20.52 -1.96 -8.64
N PHE A 49 19.64 -1.32 -7.88
CA PHE A 49 18.48 -0.61 -8.42
C PHE A 49 18.92 0.51 -9.38
N LEU A 50 19.85 1.37 -8.95
CA LEU A 50 20.37 2.48 -9.76
C LEU A 50 21.06 2.00 -11.05
N ALA A 51 21.62 0.80 -11.05
CA ALA A 51 22.23 0.18 -12.22
C ALA A 51 21.23 -0.60 -13.11
N SER A 52 20.00 -0.82 -12.65
CA SER A 52 18.99 -1.61 -13.36
C SER A 52 18.17 -0.78 -14.35
N GLU A 53 17.51 -1.45 -15.30
CA GLU A 53 16.55 -0.82 -16.21
C GLU A 53 15.34 -0.21 -15.48
N HIS A 54 15.08 -0.63 -14.23
CA HIS A 54 14.03 -0.04 -13.39
C HIS A 54 14.38 1.37 -12.88
N ALA A 55 15.66 1.74 -12.88
CA ALA A 55 16.08 3.10 -12.56
C ALA A 55 15.95 4.07 -13.75
N VAL A 56 15.60 3.59 -14.96
CA VAL A 56 15.23 4.46 -16.06
C VAL A 56 13.97 5.22 -15.63
N ARG A 57 14.20 6.50 -15.27
CA ARG A 57 13.27 7.42 -14.63
C ARG A 57 11.84 7.26 -15.12
N ARG A 58 11.02 6.55 -14.34
CA ARG A 58 9.57 6.82 -14.30
C ARG A 58 9.37 8.03 -13.40
N GLU A 59 9.67 9.20 -13.95
CA GLU A 59 9.18 10.43 -13.35
C GLU A 59 7.68 10.48 -13.67
N SER A 60 6.83 10.38 -12.64
CA SER A 60 5.37 10.50 -12.79
C SER A 60 4.90 11.73 -13.58
N GLY A 61 5.80 12.71 -13.82
CA GLY A 61 5.49 14.02 -14.38
C GLY A 61 4.78 14.93 -13.39
N LEU A 62 4.41 14.42 -12.21
CA LEU A 62 3.67 15.13 -11.18
C LEU A 62 4.61 15.82 -10.20
N SER A 63 4.29 17.05 -9.83
CA SER A 63 4.88 17.76 -8.72
C SER A 63 4.50 17.15 -7.38
N LEU A 64 5.25 17.50 -6.33
CA LEU A 64 4.91 17.08 -4.96
C LEU A 64 3.51 17.55 -4.53
N ALA A 65 3.09 18.73 -4.98
CA ALA A 65 1.76 19.26 -4.69
C ALA A 65 0.66 18.40 -5.34
N GLU A 66 0.85 18.00 -6.59
CA GLU A 66 -0.07 17.12 -7.32
C GLU A 66 -0.12 15.71 -6.72
N LEU A 67 1.03 15.14 -6.33
CA LEU A 67 1.08 13.86 -5.63
C LEU A 67 0.38 13.92 -4.27
N THR A 68 0.57 15.00 -3.53
CA THR A 68 -0.08 15.20 -2.22
C THR A 68 -1.59 15.33 -2.37
N TYR A 69 -2.04 16.16 -3.32
CA TYR A 69 -3.46 16.31 -3.64
C TYR A 69 -4.07 14.99 -4.11
N GLY A 70 -3.41 14.30 -5.04
CA GLY A 70 -3.83 13.01 -5.57
C GLY A 70 -3.95 11.96 -4.49
N PHE A 71 -3.01 11.90 -3.54
CA PHE A 71 -3.04 10.96 -2.41
C PHE A 71 -4.31 11.15 -1.57
N PHE A 72 -4.59 12.39 -1.14
CA PHE A 72 -5.78 12.67 -0.34
C PHE A 72 -7.07 12.45 -1.12
N ARG A 73 -7.12 12.87 -2.40
CA ARG A 73 -8.26 12.63 -3.28
C ARG A 73 -8.54 11.14 -3.45
N PHE A 74 -7.50 10.36 -3.70
CA PHE A 74 -7.60 8.93 -3.93
C PHE A 74 -8.18 8.20 -2.73
N PHE A 75 -7.59 8.34 -1.53
CA PHE A 75 -8.09 7.66 -0.33
C PHE A 75 -9.42 8.21 0.17
N SER A 76 -9.75 9.45 -0.17
CA SER A 76 -11.02 10.08 0.17
C SER A 76 -12.19 9.64 -0.73
N ARG A 77 -11.96 9.51 -2.05
CA ARG A 77 -13.03 9.39 -3.05
C ARG A 77 -12.93 8.17 -3.98
N GLU A 78 -11.73 7.66 -4.24
CA GLU A 78 -11.49 6.68 -5.32
C GLU A 78 -11.16 5.27 -4.81
N TYR A 79 -10.48 5.17 -3.67
CA TYR A 79 -10.16 3.90 -3.01
C TYR A 79 -11.44 3.21 -2.54
N ARG A 80 -11.63 1.95 -2.94
CA ARG A 80 -12.83 1.18 -2.61
C ARG A 80 -12.69 0.52 -1.25
N TRP A 81 -12.87 1.31 -0.19
CA TRP A 81 -12.82 0.82 1.21
C TRP A 81 -13.63 -0.47 1.38
N GLY A 82 -13.04 -1.45 2.06
CA GLY A 82 -13.59 -2.79 2.30
C GLY A 82 -13.68 -3.71 1.08
N LYS A 83 -13.31 -3.24 -0.12
CA LYS A 83 -13.32 -4.04 -1.35
C LYS A 83 -11.96 -4.12 -2.02
N GLU A 84 -11.06 -3.18 -1.75
CA GLU A 84 -9.74 -3.07 -2.36
C GLU A 84 -8.65 -3.27 -1.32
N VAL A 85 -7.48 -3.73 -1.76
CA VAL A 85 -6.30 -3.92 -0.92
C VAL A 85 -5.21 -2.97 -1.39
N ALA A 86 -4.66 -2.19 -0.46
CA ALA A 86 -3.42 -1.46 -0.69
C ALA A 86 -2.26 -2.46 -0.62
N SER A 87 -1.76 -2.88 -1.78
CA SER A 87 -0.64 -3.81 -1.91
C SER A 87 0.48 -3.15 -2.68
N ILE A 88 1.70 -3.18 -2.14
CA ILE A 88 2.87 -2.69 -2.86
C ILE A 88 3.60 -3.77 -3.67
N ARG A 89 3.13 -5.02 -3.58
CA ARG A 89 3.72 -6.15 -4.30
C ARG A 89 3.45 -6.05 -5.79
N LEU A 90 2.26 -5.60 -6.15
CA LEU A 90 1.77 -5.54 -7.52
C LEU A 90 1.46 -4.08 -7.89
N PRO A 91 1.71 -3.68 -9.15
CA PRO A 91 1.59 -2.28 -9.56
C PRO A 91 0.13 -1.83 -9.79
N GLU A 92 -0.85 -2.72 -9.61
CA GLU A 92 -2.24 -2.51 -10.01
C GLU A 92 -3.19 -2.46 -8.80
N ARG A 93 -4.42 -1.99 -9.04
CA ARG A 93 -5.48 -2.00 -8.04
C ARG A 93 -6.08 -3.40 -7.94
N TRP A 94 -6.12 -3.96 -6.74
CA TRP A 94 -6.54 -5.33 -6.50
C TRP A 94 -7.72 -5.41 -5.55
N GLU A 95 -8.65 -6.33 -5.83
CA GLU A 95 -9.78 -6.59 -4.94
C GLU A 95 -9.36 -7.44 -3.73
N ALA A 96 -9.99 -7.15 -2.59
CA ALA A 96 -9.86 -7.94 -1.38
C ALA A 96 -10.45 -9.33 -1.61
N ASP A 97 -9.58 -10.33 -1.60
CA ASP A 97 -9.97 -11.73 -1.75
C ASP A 97 -10.74 -12.22 -0.49
N ALA A 98 -11.07 -13.52 -0.47
CA ALA A 98 -11.75 -14.11 0.68
C ALA A 98 -10.88 -14.04 1.96
N TRP A 99 -9.56 -14.11 1.85
CA TRP A 99 -8.66 -14.05 3.00
C TRP A 99 -8.76 -12.69 3.70
N PHE A 100 -8.73 -11.58 2.95
CA PHE A 100 -8.85 -10.23 3.53
C PHE A 100 -10.22 -9.98 4.18
N ARG A 101 -11.27 -10.59 3.61
CA ARG A 101 -12.65 -10.45 4.10
C ARG A 101 -12.95 -11.32 5.31
N LEU A 102 -12.37 -12.52 5.39
CA LEU A 102 -12.63 -13.49 6.46
C LEU A 102 -11.77 -13.23 7.71
N CYS A 103 -10.54 -12.74 7.53
CA CYS A 103 -9.64 -12.42 8.63
C CYS A 103 -9.94 -11.04 9.25
N GLY A 104 -10.78 -10.22 8.60
CA GLY A 104 -11.31 -8.98 9.15
C GLY A 104 -12.46 -9.23 10.13
N LYS A 105 -12.51 -8.50 11.25
CA LYS A 105 -13.69 -8.52 12.13
C LYS A 105 -14.91 -7.94 11.39
N ASN A 106 -16.00 -8.70 11.28
CA ASN A 106 -17.29 -8.21 10.75
C ASN A 106 -17.66 -6.84 11.34
N HIS A 107 -17.92 -5.85 10.48
CA HIS A 107 -18.26 -4.48 10.87
C HIS A 107 -19.10 -3.79 9.78
N PRO A 108 -20.06 -2.91 10.14
CA PRO A 108 -20.87 -2.17 9.16
C PRO A 108 -20.08 -1.17 8.32
N GLU A 109 -19.02 -0.56 8.87
CA GLU A 109 -18.18 0.34 8.07
C GLU A 109 -17.10 -0.41 7.28
N PRO A 110 -16.91 -0.08 5.98
CA PRO A 110 -15.89 -0.72 5.17
C PRO A 110 -14.46 -0.44 5.69
N GLY A 111 -13.65 -1.48 5.85
CA GLY A 111 -12.27 -1.39 6.34
C GLY A 111 -11.29 -0.74 5.37
N ILE A 112 -10.05 -0.50 5.81
CA ILE A 112 -8.89 -0.42 4.91
C ILE A 112 -8.22 -1.79 4.95
N HIS A 113 -7.85 -2.33 3.78
CA HIS A 113 -7.05 -3.54 3.73
C HIS A 113 -5.66 -3.17 3.25
N ILE A 114 -4.64 -3.53 4.02
CA ILE A 114 -3.24 -3.22 3.71
C ILE A 114 -2.47 -4.53 3.73
N GLU A 115 -2.01 -4.98 2.58
CA GLU A 115 -1.20 -6.20 2.49
C GLU A 115 0.20 -5.94 3.08
N ASP A 116 0.67 -6.83 3.94
CA ASP A 116 2.09 -6.92 4.26
C ASP A 116 2.85 -7.47 3.05
N PRO A 117 3.88 -6.75 2.56
CA PRO A 117 4.55 -7.13 1.32
C PRO A 117 5.33 -8.46 1.38
N ILE A 118 5.66 -8.94 2.58
CA ILE A 118 6.50 -10.12 2.81
C ILE A 118 5.65 -11.29 3.32
N GLU A 119 4.79 -11.01 4.30
CA GLU A 119 3.92 -12.00 4.92
C GLU A 119 2.48 -11.87 4.39
N LYS A 120 1.78 -12.97 4.12
CA LYS A 120 0.37 -12.92 3.68
C LYS A 120 -0.56 -12.55 4.86
N ARG A 121 -0.60 -11.27 5.22
CA ARG A 121 -1.44 -10.71 6.28
C ARG A 121 -1.96 -9.30 5.98
N ASP A 122 -3.01 -8.90 6.71
CA ASP A 122 -3.63 -7.58 6.67
C ASP A 122 -3.09 -6.77 7.85
N LEU A 123 -2.35 -5.70 7.56
CA LEU A 123 -1.80 -4.82 8.58
C LEU A 123 -2.88 -4.00 9.29
N ASN A 124 -4.12 -3.99 8.77
CA ASN A 124 -5.25 -3.37 9.45
C ASN A 124 -5.72 -4.15 10.70
N ILE A 125 -5.19 -5.35 10.97
CA ILE A 125 -5.59 -6.18 12.13
C ILE A 125 -5.45 -5.45 13.48
N VAL A 126 -4.53 -4.46 13.58
CA VAL A 126 -4.29 -3.68 14.79
C VAL A 126 -5.04 -2.34 14.85
N LEU A 127 -5.67 -1.89 13.76
CA LEU A 127 -6.31 -0.58 13.71
C LEU A 127 -7.66 -0.61 14.42
N ARG A 128 -7.79 0.23 15.46
CA ARG A 128 -9.07 0.41 16.15
C ARG A 128 -10.09 1.10 15.24
N ARG A 129 -11.35 0.75 15.42
CA ARG A 129 -12.48 1.23 14.60
C ARG A 129 -12.70 2.73 14.67
N ASP A 130 -12.61 3.30 15.87
CA ASP A 130 -12.69 4.74 16.08
C ASP A 130 -11.57 5.50 15.36
N ARG A 131 -10.37 4.91 15.29
CA ARG A 131 -9.24 5.46 14.54
C ARG A 131 -9.41 5.33 13.02
N LEU A 132 -10.01 4.25 12.54
CA LEU A 132 -10.37 4.09 11.13
C LEU A 132 -11.41 5.14 10.68
N ALA A 133 -12.46 5.33 11.48
CA ALA A 133 -13.46 6.36 11.20
C ALA A 133 -12.83 7.76 11.20
N GLN A 134 -11.98 8.06 12.21
CA GLN A 134 -11.22 9.30 12.26
C GLN A 134 -10.33 9.48 11.03
N LEU A 135 -9.63 8.44 10.57
CA LEU A 135 -8.75 8.51 9.40
C LEU A 135 -9.52 8.92 8.14
N LYS A 136 -10.71 8.34 7.91
CA LYS A 136 -11.58 8.72 6.78
C LYS A 136 -12.02 10.18 6.86
N VAL A 137 -12.40 10.63 8.05
CA VAL A 137 -12.77 12.05 8.29
C VAL A 137 -11.60 12.97 7.99
N GLU A 138 -10.39 12.63 8.43
CA GLU A 138 -9.21 13.46 8.17
C GLU A 138 -8.80 13.46 6.69
N PHE A 139 -8.97 12.36 5.96
CA PHE A 139 -8.79 12.36 4.50
C PHE A 139 -9.78 13.28 3.79
N GLN A 140 -11.06 13.25 4.18
CA GLN A 140 -12.06 14.17 3.66
C GLN A 140 -11.72 15.63 4.00
N ARG A 141 -11.31 15.89 5.24
CA ARG A 141 -10.93 17.23 5.68
C ARG A 141 -9.71 17.76 4.92
N ALA A 142 -8.71 16.91 4.69
CA ALA A 142 -7.51 17.27 3.96
C ALA A 142 -7.83 17.65 2.52
N ILE A 143 -8.63 16.84 1.80
CA ILE A 143 -8.99 17.16 0.43
C ILE A 143 -9.82 18.45 0.33
N SER A 144 -10.77 18.67 1.25
CA SER A 144 -11.55 19.91 1.27
C SER A 144 -10.68 21.15 1.48
N LYS A 145 -9.66 21.07 2.35
CA LYS A 145 -8.70 22.18 2.55
C LYS A 145 -7.89 22.46 1.29
N LEU A 146 -7.33 21.42 0.68
CA LEU A 146 -6.53 21.54 -0.55
C LEU A 146 -7.36 22.09 -1.72
N GLU A 147 -8.65 21.73 -1.83
CA GLU A 147 -9.56 22.28 -2.83
C GLU A 147 -9.94 23.74 -2.56
N SER A 148 -9.98 24.15 -1.29
CA SER A 148 -10.31 25.53 -0.90
C SER A 148 -9.15 26.52 -0.99
N GLY A 149 -7.93 26.05 -1.31
CA GLY A 149 -6.74 26.89 -1.44
C GLY A 149 -6.30 27.61 -0.15
N CYS A 150 -6.76 27.15 1.01
CA CYS A 150 -6.47 27.72 2.34
C CYS A 150 -5.44 26.88 3.11
#